data_AF-A0A6C0HBQ6-F1
#
_entry.id   AF-A0A6C0HBQ6-F1
#
_cell.length_a   1.000
_cell.length_b   1.000
_cell.length_c   1.000
_cell.angle_alpha   90.00
_cell.angle_beta   90.00
_cell.angle_gamma   90.00
#
_symmetry.space_group_name_H-M   'P 1'
#
loop_
_entity.id
_entity.type
_entity.pdbx_description
1 polymer ?
#
loop_
_entity_poly.entity_id
_entity_poly.type
_entity_poly.pdbx_seq_one_letter_code
_entity_poly.pdbx_strand_id
1 'polypeptide(L)'
;MTIIIYIILYYTMNIKRLITTPFGKILLSIILALGLASLFRKVCNDKNCIVFNGPVLSDIEDKIYKHGDKCYKYKHEPTKCDSTKKVINIGTIDKPSSF
;
A
#
# COMPACT_ATOMS: atom_id res chain seq x y z
N MET A 1 -13.27 -42.92 8.85
CA MET A 1 -14.02 -41.65 8.68
C MET A 1 -14.80 -41.27 9.93
N THR A 2 -15.58 -42.19 10.50
CA THR A 2 -16.42 -41.97 11.70
C THR A 2 -15.65 -41.60 12.97
N ILE A 3 -14.49 -42.21 13.21
CA ILE A 3 -13.63 -41.93 14.38
C ILE A 3 -13.01 -40.52 14.31
N ILE A 4 -12.58 -40.09 13.12
CA ILE A 4 -11.99 -38.76 12.91
C ILE A 4 -13.04 -37.67 13.17
N ILE A 5 -14.28 -37.88 12.69
CA ILE A 5 -15.40 -36.97 12.97
C ILE A 5 -15.70 -36.91 14.47
N TYR A 6 -15.69 -38.04 15.17
CA TYR A 6 -15.94 -38.09 16.62
C TYR A 6 -14.83 -37.40 17.42
N ILE A 7 -13.55 -37.56 17.02
CA ILE A 7 -12.41 -36.87 17.63
C ILE A 7 -12.51 -35.36 17.37
N ILE A 8 -12.84 -34.92 16.16
CA ILE A 8 -13.04 -33.50 15.83
C ILE A 8 -14.19 -32.93 16.66
N LEU A 9 -15.34 -33.61 16.73
CA LEU A 9 -16.48 -33.16 17.52
C LEU A 9 -16.16 -33.11 19.03
N TYR A 10 -15.43 -34.11 19.55
CA TYR A 10 -14.94 -34.13 20.94
C TYR A 10 -13.96 -32.97 21.22
N TYR A 11 -13.08 -32.66 20.27
CA TYR A 11 -12.12 -31.56 20.39
C TYR A 11 -12.81 -30.18 20.28
N THR A 12 -13.85 -30.05 19.47
CA THR A 12 -14.62 -28.79 19.32
C THR A 12 -15.43 -28.41 20.56
N MET A 13 -15.71 -29.36 21.47
CA MET A 13 -16.48 -29.09 22.70
C MET A 13 -15.71 -28.28 23.77
N ASN A 14 -14.38 -28.12 23.64
CA ASN A 14 -13.57 -27.36 24.61
C ASN A 14 -13.44 -25.85 24.31
N ILE A 15 -13.84 -25.38 23.13
CA ILE A 15 -13.76 -23.95 22.77
C ILE A 15 -14.96 -23.15 23.30
N LYS A 16 -16.07 -23.83 23.62
CA LYS A 16 -17.32 -23.18 24.09
C LYS A 16 -17.06 -22.29 25.31
N ARG A 17 -16.26 -22.75 26.27
CA ARG A 17 -15.94 -22.01 27.49
C ARG A 17 -15.09 -20.75 27.24
N LEU A 18 -14.28 -20.75 26.18
CA LEU A 18 -13.49 -19.59 25.76
C LEU A 18 -14.36 -18.52 25.09
N ILE A 19 -15.39 -18.92 24.34
CA ILE A 19 -16.27 -17.99 23.60
C ILE A 19 -17.44 -17.49 24.48
N THR A 20 -17.85 -18.23 25.50
CA THR A 20 -18.97 -17.85 26.38
C THR A 20 -18.56 -16.96 27.54
N THR A 21 -17.31 -17.04 28.00
CA THR A 21 -16.83 -16.24 29.13
C THR A 21 -16.57 -14.78 28.72
N PRO A 22 -16.90 -13.79 29.58
CA PRO A 22 -16.73 -12.38 29.26
C PRO A 22 -15.26 -12.02 28.98
N PHE A 23 -14.34 -12.58 29.76
CA PHE A 23 -12.90 -12.39 29.56
C PHE A 23 -12.39 -13.03 28.26
N GLY A 24 -12.87 -14.24 27.93
CA GLY A 24 -12.49 -14.93 26.70
C GLY A 24 -12.96 -14.20 25.43
N LYS A 25 -14.16 -13.58 25.47
CA LYS A 25 -14.64 -12.72 24.37
C LYS A 25 -13.73 -11.51 24.12
N ILE A 26 -13.25 -10.87 25.18
CA ILE A 26 -12.35 -9.71 25.10
C ILE A 26 -11.00 -10.14 24.48
N LEU A 27 -10.39 -11.21 25.00
CA LEU A 27 -9.13 -11.72 24.45
C LEU A 27 -9.25 -12.17 23.00
N LEU A 28 -10.34 -12.85 22.65
CA LEU A 28 -10.60 -13.29 21.27
C LEU A 28 -10.72 -12.11 20.31
N SER A 29 -11.45 -11.05 20.69
CA SER A 29 -11.56 -9.82 19.89
C SER A 29 -10.21 -9.15 19.65
N ILE A 30 -9.34 -9.09 20.67
CA ILE A 30 -8.00 -8.51 20.53
C ILE A 30 -7.14 -9.35 19.57
N ILE A 31 -7.15 -10.67 19.71
CA ILE A 31 -6.38 -11.58 18.85
C ILE A 31 -6.86 -11.49 17.40
N LEU A 32 -8.18 -11.45 17.18
CA LEU A 32 -8.77 -11.30 15.85
C LEU A 32 -8.42 -9.96 15.21
N ALA A 33 -8.49 -8.86 15.98
CA ALA A 33 -8.12 -7.53 15.51
C ALA A 33 -6.62 -7.45 15.13
N LEU A 34 -5.74 -7.98 15.98
CA LEU A 34 -4.30 -8.03 15.71
C LEU A 34 -3.97 -8.93 14.51
N GLY A 35 -4.66 -10.07 14.38
CA GLY A 35 -4.53 -10.98 13.25
C GLY A 35 -4.90 -10.31 11.94
N LEU A 36 -6.06 -9.65 11.89
CA LEU A 36 -6.52 -8.90 10.71
C LEU A 36 -5.57 -7.75 10.35
N ALA A 37 -5.15 -6.95 11.34
CA ALA A 37 -4.23 -5.83 11.12
C ALA A 37 -2.87 -6.29 10.55
N SER A 38 -2.37 -7.44 10.99
CA SER A 38 -1.09 -8.00 10.51
C SER A 38 -1.14 -8.41 9.03
N LEU A 39 -2.30 -8.84 8.53
CA LEU A 39 -2.49 -9.19 7.13
C LEU A 39 -2.41 -7.95 6.23
N PHE A 40 -3.02 -6.84 6.63
CA PHE A 40 -2.92 -5.57 5.89
C PHE A 40 -1.50 -5.02 5.84
N ARG A 41 -0.69 -5.24 6.88
CA ARG A 41 0.72 -4.86 6.84
C ARG A 41 1.47 -5.61 5.74
N LYS A 42 1.19 -6.89 5.51
CA LYS A 42 1.85 -7.66 4.42
C LYS A 42 1.46 -7.16 3.04
N VAL A 43 0.20 -6.75 2.85
CA VAL A 43 -0.27 -6.13 1.58
C VAL A 43 0.45 -4.81 1.29
N CYS A 44 0.90 -4.08 2.32
CA CYS A 44 1.66 -2.84 2.18
C CYS A 44 3.20 -3.00 2.21
N ASN A 45 3.74 -4.22 2.22
CA ASN A 45 5.19 -4.44 2.10
C ASN A 45 5.67 -4.58 0.65
N ASP A 46 4.76 -4.77 -0.29
CA ASP A 46 5.06 -4.74 -1.71
C ASP A 46 4.65 -3.40 -2.32
N LYS A 47 5.31 -3.07 -3.43
CA LYS A 47 5.41 -1.79 -4.19
C LYS A 47 4.13 -0.96 -4.40
N ASN A 48 2.97 -1.44 -3.96
CA ASN A 48 1.66 -0.82 -4.05
C ASN A 48 1.34 0.15 -2.90
N CYS A 49 2.16 0.17 -1.84
CA CYS A 49 2.03 1.16 -0.74
C CYS A 49 2.96 2.37 -0.93
N ILE A 50 3.60 2.48 -2.10
CA ILE A 50 4.44 3.62 -2.47
C ILE A 50 3.52 4.62 -3.20
N VAL A 51 3.20 5.71 -2.52
CA VAL A 51 2.52 6.83 -3.16
C VAL A 51 3.54 7.53 -4.06
N PHE A 52 3.50 7.23 -5.37
CA PHE A 52 4.34 7.89 -6.36
C PHE A 52 3.83 9.33 -6.57
N ASN A 53 4.38 10.26 -5.80
CA ASN A 53 4.14 11.69 -5.95
C ASN A 53 5.02 12.28 -7.06
N GLY A 54 4.87 11.77 -8.28
CA GLY A 54 5.61 12.23 -9.46
C GLY A 54 4.74 12.20 -10.72
N PRO A 55 5.10 12.98 -11.74
CA PRO A 55 4.49 12.84 -13.06
C PRO A 55 4.66 11.41 -13.59
N VAL A 56 3.69 10.92 -14.35
CA VAL A 56 3.74 9.58 -14.94
C VAL A 56 5.01 9.46 -15.78
N LEU A 57 5.87 8.46 -15.49
CA LEU A 57 7.20 8.32 -16.12
C LEU A 57 7.12 8.28 -17.65
N SER A 58 6.07 7.65 -18.17
CA SER A 58 5.79 7.55 -19.62
C SER A 58 5.52 8.90 -20.28
N ASP A 59 5.19 9.94 -19.52
CA ASP A 59 4.89 11.26 -20.08
C ASP A 59 6.12 12.13 -20.28
N ILE A 60 7.27 11.78 -19.69
CA ILE A 60 8.50 12.59 -19.70
C ILE A 60 9.65 11.84 -20.36
N GLU A 61 9.65 10.50 -20.32
CA GLU A 61 10.61 9.69 -21.06
C GLU A 61 10.54 10.00 -22.56
N ASP A 62 11.68 10.35 -23.13
CA ASP A 62 11.91 10.66 -24.55
C ASP A 62 11.20 11.89 -25.15
N LYS A 63 10.57 12.73 -24.33
CA LYS A 63 10.05 14.03 -24.80
C LYS A 63 11.07 15.16 -24.61
N ILE A 64 11.14 16.04 -25.61
CA ILE A 64 11.96 17.25 -25.59
C ILE A 64 11.06 18.43 -25.25
N TYR A 65 11.39 19.15 -24.18
CA TYR A 65 10.64 20.32 -23.74
C TYR A 65 11.40 21.60 -24.06
N LYS A 66 10.72 22.56 -24.68
CA LYS A 66 11.27 23.88 -24.99
C LYS A 66 10.93 24.83 -23.85
N HIS A 67 11.95 25.44 -23.23
CA HIS A 67 11.77 26.50 -22.25
C HIS A 67 12.64 27.69 -22.65
N GLY A 68 11.99 28.81 -23.01
CA GLY A 68 12.64 29.91 -23.70
C GLY A 68 13.20 29.47 -25.07
N ASP A 69 14.48 29.75 -25.31
CA ASP A 69 15.19 29.38 -26.56
C ASP A 69 15.95 28.05 -26.47
N LYS A 70 15.82 27.32 -25.36
CA LYS A 70 16.59 26.10 -25.10
C LYS A 70 15.69 24.87 -25.01
N CYS A 71 16.18 23.77 -25.56
CA CYS A 71 15.52 22.47 -25.55
C CYS A 71 16.15 21.58 -24.48
N TYR A 72 15.32 20.97 -23.63
CA TYR A 72 15.74 20.14 -22.51
C TYR A 72 15.16 18.73 -22.65
N LYS A 73 16.01 17.71 -22.46
CA LYS A 73 15.60 16.32 -22.33
C LYS A 73 15.79 15.89 -20.88
N TYR A 74 14.72 15.47 -20.24
CA TYR A 74 14.76 15.03 -18.85
C TYR A 74 15.00 13.51 -18.78
N LYS A 75 15.86 13.09 -17.85
CA LYS A 75 16.03 11.68 -17.47
C LYS A 75 15.61 11.52 -16.02
N HIS A 76 14.83 10.48 -15.74
CA HIS A 76 14.45 10.16 -14.38
C HIS A 76 15.53 9.35 -13.70
N GLU A 77 15.99 9.82 -12.55
CA GLU A 77 16.81 9.03 -11.63
C GLU A 77 16.11 8.97 -10.27
N PRO A 78 15.96 7.77 -9.70
CA PRO A 78 15.42 7.62 -8.36
C PRO A 78 16.41 8.21 -7.35
N THR A 79 16.00 9.26 -6.65
CA THR A 79 16.83 9.93 -5.63
C THR A 79 16.04 10.18 -4.36
N LYS A 80 16.75 10.43 -3.26
CA LYS A 80 16.13 10.83 -2.00
C LYS A 80 15.57 12.24 -2.15
N CYS A 81 14.38 12.49 -1.61
CA CYS A 81 13.81 13.83 -1.57
C CYS A 81 14.76 14.76 -0.80
N ASP A 82 15.25 15.79 -1.49
CA ASP A 82 16.11 16.81 -0.93
C ASP A 82 15.24 17.98 -0.46
N SER A 83 15.30 18.28 0.84
CA SER A 83 14.51 19.35 1.46
C SER A 83 14.88 20.74 0.98
N THR A 84 16.04 20.91 0.33
CA THR A 84 16.47 22.19 -0.26
C THR A 84 15.87 22.44 -1.64
N LYS A 85 15.27 21.41 -2.27
CA LYS A 85 14.71 21.51 -3.62
C LYS A 85 13.22 21.80 -3.56
N LYS A 86 12.78 22.76 -4.36
CA LYS A 86 11.36 23.11 -4.49
C LYS A 86 10.65 22.09 -5.38
N VAL A 87 9.56 21.49 -4.88
CA VAL A 87 8.67 20.66 -5.69
C VAL A 87 7.93 21.56 -6.67
N ILE A 88 8.11 21.30 -7.97
CA ILE A 88 7.43 22.05 -9.02
C ILE A 88 6.21 21.22 -9.48
N ASN A 89 5.02 21.79 -9.33
CA ASN A 89 3.80 21.20 -9.89
C ASN A 89 3.83 21.36 -11.41
N ILE A 90 4.16 20.27 -12.11
CA ILE A 90 4.21 20.22 -13.58
C ILE A 90 2.81 20.38 -14.22
N GLY A 91 1.74 20.36 -13.43
CA GLY A 91 0.37 20.64 -13.91
C GLY A 91 0.13 22.07 -14.41
N THR A 92 1.04 23.02 -14.13
CA THR A 92 0.87 24.44 -14.49
C THR A 92 2.03 25.03 -15.28
N ILE A 93 3.04 24.23 -15.66
CA ILE A 93 4.09 24.70 -16.56
C ILE A 93 3.60 24.41 -17.98
N ASP A 94 3.01 25.43 -18.60
CA ASP A 94 2.95 25.59 -20.05
C ASP A 94 2.77 24.28 -20.82
N LYS A 95 1.56 23.71 -20.79
CA LYS A 95 1.11 22.98 -21.97
C LYS A 95 1.17 24.02 -23.10
N PRO A 96 2.02 23.88 -24.14
CA PRO A 96 1.72 24.56 -25.37
C PRO A 96 0.31 24.09 -25.73
N SER A 97 -0.58 25.07 -25.82
CA SER A 97 -1.92 24.95 -26.36
C SER A 97 -1.88 24.05 -27.59
N SER A 98 -2.22 22.77 -27.41
CA SER A 98 -2.56 21.88 -28.50
C SER A 98 -3.99 22.21 -28.87
N PHE A 99 -4.11 23.17 -29.80
CA PHE A 99 -5.18 23.18 -30.77
C PHE A 99 -4.75 22.28 -31.93
#